data_AF-A0A661TY70-F1
#
_entry.id   AF-A0A661TY70-F1
#
_cell.length_a   1.000
_cell.length_b   1.000
_cell.length_c   1.000
_cell.angle_alpha   90.00
_cell.angle_beta   90.00
_cell.angle_gamma   90.00
#
_symmetry.space_group_name_H-M   'P 1'
#
loop_
_entity.id
_entity.type
_entity.pdbx_description
1 polymer ?
#
loop_
_entity_poly.entity_id
_entity_poly.type
_entity_poly.pdbx_seq_one_letter_code
_entity_poly.pdbx_strand_id
1 'polypeptide(L)' 'MVTVFIAILIFSTQNAYAYIDPGTGSYILQVVIAGLLGALLSLKIFWKKIGSFFSHIFTRDNGSDEEGE' A
#
# COMPACT_ATOMS: atom_id res chain seq x y z
N MET A 1 45.77 -17.54 -12.07
CA MET A 1 44.67 -17.25 -13.02
C MET A 1 43.36 -16.92 -12.33
N VAL A 2 42.85 -17.75 -11.41
CA VAL A 2 41.57 -17.51 -10.70
C VAL A 2 41.54 -16.18 -9.93
N THR A 3 42.64 -15.82 -9.24
CA THR A 3 42.74 -14.56 -8.49
C THR A 3 42.63 -13.33 -9.39
N VAL A 4 43.21 -13.38 -10.59
CA VAL A 4 43.16 -12.29 -11.57
C VAL A 4 41.75 -12.19 -12.17
N PHE A 5 41.11 -13.33 -12.41
CA PHE A 5 39.72 -13.39 -12.89
C PHE A 5 38.74 -12.78 -11.87
N ILE A 6 38.89 -13.10 -10.59
CA ILE A 6 38.07 -12.52 -9.51
C ILE A 6 38.32 -11.01 -9.39
N ALA A 7 39.58 -10.56 -9.49
CA ALA A 7 39.90 -9.13 -9.47
C ALA A 7 39.21 -8.39 -10.62
N ILE A 8 39.25 -8.94 -11.85
CA ILE A 8 38.60 -8.34 -13.02
C ILE A 8 37.07 -8.24 -12.83
N LEU A 9 36.43 -9.25 -12.22
CA LEU A 9 34.98 -9.21 -11.95
C LEU A 9 34.60 -8.11 -10.93
N ILE A 10 35.42 -7.89 -9.91
CA ILE A 10 35.16 -6.86 -8.88
C ILE A 10 35.34 -5.45 -9.46
N PHE A 11 36.35 -5.24 -10.30
CA PHE A 11 36.60 -3.95 -10.95
C PHE A 11 35.66 -3.66 -12.13
N SER A 12 34.98 -4.68 -12.66
CA SER A 12 34.01 -4.58 -13.76
C SER A 12 32.56 -4.45 -13.26
N THR A 13 32.34 -3.72 -12.16
CA THR A 13 30.98 -3.46 -11.68
C THR A 13 30.34 -2.33 -12.51
N GLN A 14 29.29 -2.64 -13.25
CA GLN A 14 28.48 -1.64 -13.96
C GLN A 14 27.43 -1.07 -13.00
N ASN A 15 27.05 0.20 -13.18
CA ASN A 15 25.98 0.82 -12.41
C ASN A 15 24.66 0.04 -12.62
N ALA A 16 24.22 -0.69 -11.61
CA ALA A 16 22.96 -1.41 -11.62
C ALA A 16 21.82 -0.44 -11.30
N TYR A 17 21.21 0.16 -12.31
CA TYR A 17 20.20 1.22 -12.15
C TYR A 17 18.82 0.76 -11.65
N ALA A 18 18.60 -0.55 -11.45
CA ALA A 18 17.36 -1.09 -10.88
C ALA A 18 17.56 -2.52 -10.34
N TYR A 19 18.59 -2.74 -9.53
CA TYR A 19 18.71 -4.01 -8.80
C TYR A 19 17.72 -3.97 -7.63
N ILE A 20 16.57 -4.62 -7.81
CA ILE A 20 15.80 -5.08 -6.67
C ILE A 20 16.66 -6.18 -6.05
N ASP A 21 17.40 -5.82 -5.00
CA ASP A 21 18.14 -6.79 -4.19
C ASP A 21 17.24 -8.01 -3.91
N PRO A 22 17.75 -9.25 -3.96
CA PRO A 22 16.93 -10.43 -3.75
C PRO A 22 16.17 -10.40 -2.40
N GLY A 23 16.70 -9.66 -1.40
CA GLY A 23 15.99 -9.35 -0.16
C GLY A 23 14.84 -8.33 -0.31
N THR A 24 15.01 -7.31 -1.16
CA THR A 24 14.02 -6.27 -1.44
C THR A 24 12.79 -6.83 -2.14
N GLY A 25 12.96 -7.83 -3.02
CA GLY A 25 11.82 -8.50 -3.66
C GLY A 25 10.86 -9.14 -2.65
N SER A 26 11.40 -9.83 -1.64
CA SER A 26 10.61 -10.43 -0.56
C SER A 26 9.93 -9.37 0.32
N TYR A 27 10.62 -8.25 0.58
CA TYR A 27 10.10 -7.16 1.39
C TYR A 27 8.88 -6.48 0.75
N ILE A 28 8.92 -6.24 -0.58
CA ILE A 28 7.78 -5.66 -1.30
C ILE A 28 6.55 -6.56 -1.17
N LEU A 29 6.71 -7.87 -1.38
CA LEU A 29 5.61 -8.83 -1.22
C LEU A 29 5.05 -8.83 0.21
N GLN A 30 5.92 -8.78 1.22
CA GLN A 30 5.49 -8.70 2.62
C GLN A 30 4.68 -7.44 2.92
N VAL A 31 5.13 -6.26 2.45
CA VAL A 31 4.40 -4.99 2.64
C VAL A 31 3.05 -5.02 1.93
N VAL A 32 2.98 -5.56 0.71
CA VAL A 32 1.72 -5.70 -0.02
C VAL A 32 0.75 -6.62 0.73
N ILE A 33 1.22 -7.78 1.19
CA ILE A 33 0.38 -8.72 1.94
C ILE A 33 -0.09 -8.09 3.26
N ALA A 34 0.81 -7.45 4.01
CA ALA A 34 0.47 -6.78 5.26
C ALA A 34 -0.55 -5.66 5.04
N GLY A 35 -0.39 -4.86 3.98
CA GLY A 35 -1.33 -3.81 3.60
C GLY A 35 -2.71 -4.36 3.25
N LEU A 36 -2.78 -5.43 2.45
CA LEU A 36 -4.04 -6.08 2.08
C LEU A 36 -4.76 -6.66 3.30
N LEU A 37 -4.05 -7.42 4.14
CA LEU A 37 -4.62 -7.99 5.36
C LEU A 37 -5.06 -6.91 6.34
N GLY A 38 -4.24 -5.87 6.52
CA GLY A 38 -4.57 -4.71 7.35
C GLY A 38 -5.84 -4.02 6.85
N ALA A 39 -5.93 -3.72 5.55
CA ALA A 39 -7.10 -3.09 4.96
C ALA A 39 -8.38 -3.94 5.12
N LEU A 40 -8.30 -5.26 4.85
CA LEU A 40 -9.43 -6.17 5.01
C LEU A 40 -9.90 -6.25 6.47
N LEU A 41 -8.97 -6.33 7.42
CA LEU A 41 -9.31 -6.35 8.85
C LEU A 41 -9.91 -5.02 9.30
N SER A 42 -9.31 -3.89 8.92
CA SER A 42 -9.86 -2.56 9.22
C SER A 42 -11.27 -2.42 8.64
N LEU A 43 -11.50 -2.83 7.39
CA LEU A 43 -12.81 -2.78 6.76
C LEU A 43 -13.84 -3.65 7.52
N LYS A 44 -13.44 -4.86 7.92
CA LYS A 44 -14.29 -5.76 8.73
C LYS A 44 -14.64 -5.14 10.10
N ILE A 45 -13.66 -4.57 10.80
CA ILE A 45 -13.85 -3.95 12.12
C ILE A 45 -14.76 -2.73 12.02
N PHE A 46 -14.55 -1.89 11.00
CA PHE A 46 -15.26 -0.62 10.86
C PHE A 46 -16.51 -0.69 9.98
N TRP A 47 -16.92 -1.86 9.49
CA TRP A 47 -18.05 -2.02 8.56
C TRP A 47 -19.32 -1.26 8.98
N LYS A 48 -19.68 -1.34 10.27
CA LYS A 48 -20.83 -0.61 10.84
C LYS A 48 -20.64 0.91 10.84
N LYS A 49 -19.43 1.39 11.15
CA LYS A 49 -19.10 2.83 11.12
C LYS A 49 -19.09 3.37 9.69
N ILE A 50 -18.52 2.62 8.73
CA ILE A 50 -18.57 2.95 7.30
C ILE A 50 -20.03 3.10 6.86
N GLY A 51 -20.89 2.12 7.15
CA GLY A 51 -22.30 2.18 6.75
C GLY A 51 -23.05 3.37 7.36
N SER A 52 -22.83 3.64 8.66
CA SER A 52 -23.42 4.80 9.32
C SER A 52 -22.92 6.13 8.75
N PHE A 53 -21.63 6.23 8.43
CA PHE A 53 -21.04 7.43 7.83
C PHE A 53 -21.64 7.72 6.45
N PHE A 54 -21.76 6.70 5.59
CA PHE A 54 -22.40 6.85 4.28
C PHE A 54 -23.89 7.20 4.39
N SER A 55 -24.61 6.61 5.35
CA SER A 55 -26.01 6.96 5.61
C SER A 55 -26.17 8.41 6.05
N HIS A 56 -25.31 8.92 6.94
CA HIS A 56 -25.37 10.33 7.36
C HIS A 56 -25.05 11.30 6.23
N ILE A 57 -24.13 10.94 5.33
CA ILE A 57 -23.86 11.74 4.12
C ILE A 57 -25.07 11.78 3.19
N PHE A 58 -25.75 10.63 2.99
CA PHE A 58 -26.88 10.53 2.07
C PHE A 58 -28.20 11.10 2.63
N THR A 59 -28.35 11.18 3.95
CA THR A 59 -29.61 11.62 4.59
C THR A 59 -29.70 13.14 4.76
N ARG A 60 -28.64 13.91 4.43
CA ARG A 60 -28.60 15.37 4.61
C ARG A 60 -29.11 16.16 3.39
N ASP A 61 -30.13 15.65 2.72
CA ASP A 61 -30.74 16.29 1.53
C ASP A 61 -32.27 16.44 1.59
N ASN A 62 -32.92 16.21 2.73
CA ASN A 62 -34.35 16.47 2.86
C ASN A 62 -34.68 17.21 4.16
N GLY A 63 -35.07 18.48 4.05
CA GLY A 63 -35.84 19.18 5.08
C GLY A 63 -35.19 20.42 5.65
N SER A 64 -35.04 21.46 4.83
CA SER A 64 -35.04 22.85 5.34
C SER A 64 -35.71 23.77 4.33
N ASP A 65 -36.92 23.39 3.91
CA ASP A 65 -37.88 24.27 3.25
C ASP A 65 -39.22 24.06 3.97
N GLU A 66 -39.40 24.68 5.14
CA GLU A 66 -40.70 25.02 5.76
C GLU A 66 -40.42 25.55 7.17
N GLU A 67 -40.11 26.84 7.28
CA GLU A 67 -40.44 27.69 8.43
C GLU A 67 -40.14 29.15 8.04
N GLY A 68 -41.05 29.72 7.26
CA GLY A 68 -41.02 31.11 6.81
C GLY A 68 -42.32 31.47 6.07
N GLU A 69 -43.26 31.99 6.85
CA GLU A 69 -44.59 32.58 6.50
C GLU A 69 -45.81 31.66 6.46
#